data_AF-A0A6C0I865-F1
#
_entry.id   AF-A0A6C0I865-F1
#
_cell.length_a   1.000
_cell.length_b   1.000
_cell.length_c   1.000
_cell.angle_alpha   90.00
_cell.angle_beta   90.00
_cell.angle_gamma   90.00
#
_symmetry.space_group_name_H-M   'P 1'
#
loop_
_entity.id
_entity.type
_entity.pdbx_description
1 polymer ?
#
loop_
_entity_poly.entity_id
_entity_poly.type
_entity_poly.pdbx_seq_one_letter_code
_entity_poly.pdbx_strand_id
1 'polypeptide(L)'
;MNKINGISLILWINLDRSIERRKHMETTLKEIDVPNIRIEAIDSQTENINPLKCCTMSHLKAIKYLLNKPGDYFMICEDDVIFDNISYLLDLQTIIKNAPEFDILSVYKNELITEDNNYINWNYERKKGNKFTGAVCYIISKKGITNILNKNESFEEADIYLYKNVKSYVYKYNIVSTLNTDSTLHRYFLRLYRISQKNNLEQLKKLSIC
;
A
#
# COMPACT_ATOMS: atom_id res chain seq x y z
N MET A 1 -18.89 -11.61 -6.17
CA MET A 1 -17.85 -12.31 -5.38
C MET A 1 -16.92 -11.26 -4.81
N ASN A 2 -16.69 -11.26 -3.50
CA ASN A 2 -15.69 -10.39 -2.87
C ASN A 2 -14.29 -10.80 -3.38
N LYS A 3 -13.64 -9.94 -4.18
CA LYS A 3 -12.30 -10.19 -4.72
C LYS A 3 -11.19 -9.77 -3.76
N ILE A 4 -11.51 -9.13 -2.64
CA ILE A 4 -10.58 -8.79 -1.57
C ILE A 4 -10.68 -9.92 -0.53
N ASN A 5 -10.05 -11.04 -0.84
CA ASN A 5 -9.97 -12.26 -0.03
C ASN A 5 -8.50 -12.57 0.32
N GLY A 6 -8.26 -13.59 1.15
CA GLY A 6 -6.88 -13.97 1.54
C GLY A 6 -6.17 -12.99 2.47
N ILE A 7 -6.86 -11.95 2.95
CA ILE A 7 -6.38 -10.98 3.94
C ILE A 7 -7.16 -11.17 5.24
N SER A 8 -6.45 -11.22 6.36
CA SER A 8 -7.05 -11.45 7.69
C SER A 8 -7.55 -10.17 8.37
N LEU A 9 -6.92 -9.02 8.08
CA LEU A 9 -7.27 -7.71 8.61
C LEU A 9 -6.73 -6.62 7.68
N ILE A 10 -7.53 -5.58 7.46
CA ILE A 10 -7.11 -4.35 6.80
C ILE A 10 -6.85 -3.27 7.86
N LEU A 11 -5.65 -2.70 7.87
CA LEU A 11 -5.35 -1.49 8.62
C LEU A 11 -5.33 -0.30 7.68
N TRP A 12 -5.93 0.80 8.10
CA TRP A 12 -5.87 2.05 7.34
C TRP A 12 -5.40 3.20 8.21
N ILE A 13 -4.47 3.97 7.66
CA ILE A 13 -3.73 5.02 8.36
C ILE A 13 -4.36 6.37 8.02
N ASN A 14 -4.84 7.08 9.04
CA ASN A 14 -5.58 8.33 8.88
C ASN A 14 -5.19 9.31 9.99
N LEU A 15 -5.01 10.58 9.63
CA LEU A 15 -4.83 11.66 10.61
C LEU A 15 -6.17 12.00 11.27
N ASP A 16 -6.19 12.24 12.58
CA ASP A 16 -7.44 12.52 13.31
C ASP A 16 -8.18 13.77 12.81
N ARG A 17 -7.44 14.77 12.34
CA ARG A 17 -8.02 15.97 11.73
C ARG A 17 -8.62 15.73 10.34
N SER A 18 -8.29 14.62 9.67
CA SER A 18 -8.76 14.29 8.32
C SER A 18 -10.12 13.58 8.35
N ILE A 19 -11.14 14.29 8.83
CA ILE A 19 -12.50 13.76 9.07
C ILE A 19 -13.17 13.23 7.79
N GLU A 20 -13.06 13.95 6.67
CA GLU A 20 -13.71 13.53 5.42
C GLU A 20 -13.05 12.28 4.80
N ARG A 21 -11.72 12.17 4.87
CA ARG A 21 -11.00 10.95 4.45
C ARG A 21 -11.34 9.76 5.34
N ARG A 22 -11.56 10.00 6.65
CA ARG A 22 -12.05 8.99 7.58
C ARG A 22 -13.43 8.45 7.16
N LYS A 23 -14.39 9.34 6.90
CA LYS A 23 -15.74 8.95 6.42
C LYS A 23 -15.68 8.19 5.09
N HIS A 24 -14.80 8.62 4.19
CA HIS A 24 -14.54 7.94 2.91
C HIS A 24 -14.09 6.49 3.13
N MET A 25 -13.09 6.27 3.99
CA MET A 25 -12.60 4.92 4.28
C MET A 25 -13.63 4.05 5.01
N GLU A 26 -14.35 4.61 5.99
CA GLU A 26 -15.44 3.90 6.68
C GLU A 26 -16.53 3.45 5.71
N THR A 27 -16.86 4.27 4.71
CA THR A 27 -17.83 3.93 3.66
C THR A 27 -17.27 2.89 2.69
N THR A 28 -16.04 3.10 2.22
CA THR A 28 -15.37 2.22 1.24
C THR A 28 -15.19 0.80 1.78
N LEU A 29 -14.79 0.66 3.05
CA LEU A 29 -14.52 -0.63 3.69
C LEU A 29 -15.79 -1.31 4.21
N LYS A 30 -16.93 -0.60 4.33
CA LYS A 30 -18.21 -1.19 4.76
C LYS A 30 -18.68 -2.30 3.83
N GLU A 31 -18.41 -2.17 2.53
CA GLU A 31 -18.81 -3.12 1.50
C GLU A 31 -17.81 -4.28 1.32
N ILE A 32 -16.73 -4.30 2.10
CA ILE A 32 -15.66 -5.30 2.03
C ILE A 32 -15.80 -6.26 3.21
N ASP A 33 -15.98 -7.55 2.92
CA ASP A 33 -16.09 -8.62 3.91
C ASP A 33 -14.71 -9.05 4.43
N VAL A 34 -13.96 -8.08 4.96
CA VAL A 34 -12.70 -8.27 5.68
C VAL A 34 -12.72 -7.31 6.86
N PRO A 35 -12.43 -7.77 8.09
CA PRO A 35 -12.31 -6.89 9.23
C PRO A 35 -11.33 -5.75 8.94
N ASN A 36 -11.63 -4.55 9.45
CA ASN A 36 -10.75 -3.42 9.29
C ASN A 36 -10.64 -2.57 10.55
N ILE A 37 -9.48 -1.92 10.74
CA ILE A 37 -9.19 -1.08 11.90
C ILE A 37 -8.45 0.18 11.45
N ARG A 38 -8.94 1.33 11.92
CA ARG A 38 -8.23 2.61 11.77
C ARG A 38 -7.03 2.67 12.70
N ILE A 39 -5.88 3.06 12.16
CA ILE A 39 -4.70 3.46 12.92
C ILE A 39 -4.54 4.96 12.78
N GLU A 40 -4.59 5.67 13.91
CA GLU A 40 -4.27 7.10 13.93
C GLU A 40 -2.82 7.33 13.48
N ALA A 41 -2.66 8.13 12.43
CA ALA A 41 -1.39 8.58 11.91
C ALA A 41 -0.75 9.61 12.85
N ILE A 42 0.57 9.61 12.88
CA ILE A 42 1.35 10.63 13.59
C ILE A 42 1.31 11.92 12.79
N ASP A 43 0.85 12.99 13.42
CA ASP A 43 0.67 14.27 12.78
C ASP A 43 1.93 15.15 12.89
N SER A 44 2.59 15.41 11.77
CA SER A 44 3.75 16.28 11.72
C SER A 44 3.47 17.71 12.19
N GLN A 45 2.23 18.19 12.07
CA GLN A 45 1.85 19.55 12.48
C GLN A 45 1.80 19.69 14.00
N THR A 46 1.34 18.65 14.71
CA THR A 46 1.25 18.66 16.18
C THR A 46 2.59 18.28 16.82
N GLU A 47 3.31 17.32 16.21
CA GLU A 47 4.56 16.80 16.77
C GLU A 47 5.79 17.67 16.43
N ASN A 48 5.67 18.59 15.47
CA ASN A 48 6.79 19.39 14.96
C ASN A 48 7.97 18.51 14.47
N ILE A 49 7.64 17.34 13.90
CA ILE A 49 8.58 16.37 13.32
C ILE A 49 8.44 16.42 11.79
N ASN A 50 9.53 16.12 11.07
CA ASN A 50 9.50 16.00 9.61
C ASN A 50 8.33 15.09 9.12
N PRO A 51 7.52 15.53 8.13
CA PRO A 51 6.37 14.75 7.63
C PRO A 51 6.71 13.35 7.11
N LEU A 52 7.85 13.18 6.44
CA LEU A 52 8.29 11.89 5.92
C LEU A 52 8.56 10.90 7.06
N LYS A 53 9.20 11.39 8.13
CA LYS A 53 9.44 10.59 9.34
C LYS A 53 8.13 10.23 10.05
N CYS A 54 7.17 11.16 10.12
CA CYS A 54 5.85 10.89 10.69
C CYS A 54 5.08 9.82 9.90
N CYS A 55 5.16 9.87 8.57
CA CYS A 55 4.61 8.83 7.70
C CYS A 55 5.22 7.45 8.05
N THR A 56 6.55 7.32 8.06
CA THR A 56 7.23 6.08 8.40
C THR A 56 6.87 5.55 9.79
N MET A 57 6.82 6.44 10.79
CA MET A 57 6.42 6.06 12.15
C MET A 57 4.96 5.62 12.23
N SER A 58 4.06 6.20 11.41
CA SER A 58 2.66 5.78 11.32
C SER A 58 2.52 4.37 10.73
N HIS A 59 3.27 4.06 9.68
CA HIS A 59 3.32 2.69 9.15
C HIS A 59 3.87 1.69 10.16
N LEU A 60 4.92 2.05 10.91
CA LEU A 60 5.46 1.18 11.96
C LEU A 60 4.50 1.00 13.13
N LYS A 61 3.73 2.03 13.51
CA LYS A 61 2.63 1.92 14.47
C LYS A 61 1.59 0.90 14.00
N ALA A 62 1.20 0.94 12.72
CA ALA A 62 0.28 -0.03 12.13
C ALA A 62 0.87 -1.46 12.10
N ILE A 63 2.13 -1.62 11.67
CA ILE A 63 2.79 -2.94 11.63
C ILE A 63 2.92 -3.53 13.05
N LYS A 64 3.29 -2.71 14.04
CA LYS A 64 3.38 -3.13 15.45
C LYS A 64 2.03 -3.60 16.00
N TYR A 65 0.93 -2.99 15.58
CA TYR A 65 -0.42 -3.42 15.96
C TYR A 65 -0.73 -4.87 15.52
N LEU A 66 -0.11 -5.36 14.44
CA LEU A 66 -0.33 -6.69 13.88
C LEU A 66 0.47 -7.82 14.56
N LEU A 67 1.44 -7.51 15.43
CA LEU A 67 2.33 -8.51 16.05
C LEU A 67 1.57 -9.70 16.65
N ASN A 68 0.49 -9.42 17.37
CA ASN A 68 -0.30 -10.43 18.09
C ASN A 68 -1.64 -10.76 17.40
N LYS A 69 -1.83 -10.35 16.15
CA LYS A 69 -3.05 -10.67 15.40
C LYS A 69 -2.93 -12.03 14.70
N PRO A 70 -3.98 -12.87 14.72
CA PRO A 70 -3.99 -14.10 13.96
C PRO A 70 -4.07 -13.81 12.45
N GLY A 71 -3.57 -14.73 11.63
CA GLY A 71 -3.59 -14.61 10.17
C GLY A 71 -2.21 -14.57 9.53
N ASP A 72 -2.16 -14.91 8.24
CA ASP A 72 -0.92 -15.02 7.48
C ASP A 72 -0.58 -13.75 6.71
N TYR A 73 -1.60 -13.04 6.23
CA TYR A 73 -1.47 -11.83 5.43
C TYR A 73 -2.41 -10.74 5.92
N PHE A 74 -1.89 -9.51 5.94
CA PHE A 74 -2.59 -8.31 6.35
C PHE A 74 -2.41 -7.23 5.29
N MET A 75 -3.40 -6.38 5.12
CA MET A 75 -3.30 -5.23 4.22
C MET A 75 -3.14 -3.97 5.04
N ILE A 76 -2.26 -3.07 4.61
CA ILE A 76 -2.10 -1.73 5.18
C ILE A 76 -2.27 -0.72 4.05
N CYS A 77 -3.14 0.26 4.23
CA CYS A 77 -3.36 1.33 3.27
C CYS A 77 -3.43 2.73 3.92
N GLU A 78 -3.26 3.77 3.09
CA GLU A 78 -3.54 5.16 3.43
C GLU A 78 -5.06 5.47 3.36
N ASP A 79 -5.47 6.64 3.84
CA ASP A 79 -6.86 7.04 4.02
C ASP A 79 -7.56 7.59 2.75
N ASP A 80 -6.88 7.58 1.63
CA ASP A 80 -7.41 8.07 0.34
C ASP A 80 -7.51 6.98 -0.73
N VAL A 81 -7.40 5.70 -0.36
CA VAL A 81 -7.51 4.59 -1.33
C VAL A 81 -8.95 4.33 -1.79
N ILE A 82 -9.08 3.85 -3.03
CA ILE A 82 -10.34 3.41 -3.64
C ILE A 82 -10.11 2.05 -4.28
N PHE A 83 -10.95 1.05 -3.97
CA PHE A 83 -10.84 -0.33 -4.48
C PHE A 83 -11.59 -0.53 -5.81
N ASP A 84 -11.41 0.37 -6.76
CA ASP A 84 -12.08 0.34 -8.07
C ASP A 84 -11.48 -0.71 -9.04
N ASN A 85 -10.16 -0.86 -9.01
CA ASN A 85 -9.43 -1.67 -9.99
C ASN A 85 -9.52 -3.18 -9.74
N ILE A 86 -9.78 -3.62 -8.50
CA ILE A 86 -9.86 -5.06 -8.15
C ILE A 86 -10.91 -5.81 -8.99
N SER A 87 -11.95 -5.11 -9.45
CA SER A 87 -13.00 -5.68 -10.29
C SER A 87 -12.47 -6.26 -11.62
N TYR A 88 -11.41 -5.67 -12.19
CA TYR A 88 -10.76 -6.08 -13.44
C TYR A 88 -9.68 -7.14 -13.26
N LEU A 89 -9.32 -7.47 -12.02
CA LEU A 89 -8.17 -8.31 -11.70
C LEU A 89 -8.59 -9.69 -11.18
N LEU A 90 -7.59 -10.56 -11.01
CA LEU A 90 -7.75 -11.77 -10.21
C LEU A 90 -8.12 -11.40 -8.77
N ASP A 91 -8.75 -12.33 -8.05
CA ASP A 91 -8.96 -12.14 -6.63
C ASP A 91 -7.62 -12.09 -5.87
N LEU A 92 -7.62 -11.40 -4.74
CA LEU A 92 -6.42 -11.05 -4.01
C LEU A 92 -5.67 -12.27 -3.47
N GLN A 93 -6.39 -13.33 -3.07
CA GLN A 93 -5.81 -14.60 -2.64
C GLN A 93 -5.04 -15.25 -3.80
N THR A 94 -5.58 -15.23 -5.02
CA THR A 94 -4.87 -15.70 -6.21
C THR A 94 -3.62 -14.87 -6.51
N ILE A 95 -3.69 -13.53 -6.37
CA ILE A 95 -2.53 -12.64 -6.53
C ILE A 95 -1.44 -12.98 -5.51
N ILE A 96 -1.80 -13.14 -4.23
CA ILE A 96 -0.86 -13.51 -3.16
C ILE A 96 -0.22 -14.87 -3.46
N LYS A 97 -1.01 -15.88 -3.85
CA LYS A 97 -0.53 -17.24 -4.13
C LYS A 97 0.44 -17.30 -5.31
N ASN A 98 0.22 -16.47 -6.32
CA ASN A 98 1.05 -16.42 -7.52
C ASN A 98 2.33 -15.58 -7.34
N ALA A 99 2.42 -14.78 -6.27
CA ALA A 99 3.60 -13.99 -5.97
C ALA A 99 4.76 -14.88 -5.49
N PRO A 100 6.03 -14.50 -5.77
CA PRO A 100 7.18 -15.09 -5.08
C PRO A 100 7.08 -14.90 -3.55
N GLU A 101 7.75 -15.74 -2.75
CA GLU A 101 7.76 -15.56 -1.28
C GLU A 101 8.17 -14.12 -0.89
N PHE A 102 7.29 -13.42 -0.17
CA PHE A 102 7.46 -12.01 0.16
C PHE A 102 7.23 -11.73 1.65
N ASP A 103 7.92 -10.71 2.14
CA ASP A 103 7.62 -10.04 3.40
C ASP A 103 6.59 -8.93 3.16
N ILE A 104 6.78 -8.17 2.06
CA ILE A 104 5.84 -7.15 1.59
C ILE A 104 5.56 -7.34 0.10
N LEU A 105 4.28 -7.26 -0.28
CA LEU A 105 3.83 -7.12 -1.66
C LEU A 105 3.11 -5.78 -1.81
N SER A 106 3.72 -4.83 -2.51
CA SER A 106 3.05 -3.57 -2.86
C SER A 106 2.02 -3.83 -3.95
N VAL A 107 0.78 -3.40 -3.71
CA VAL A 107 -0.34 -3.51 -4.66
C VAL A 107 -0.77 -2.14 -5.21
N TYR A 108 0.10 -1.16 -4.99
CA TYR A 108 0.07 0.18 -5.55
C TYR A 108 1.48 0.59 -5.95
N LYS A 109 1.61 1.46 -6.97
CA LYS A 109 2.85 2.14 -7.37
C LYS A 109 2.51 3.38 -8.19
N ASN A 110 3.47 4.30 -8.31
CA ASN A 110 3.32 5.47 -9.18
C ASN A 110 3.83 5.21 -10.61
N GLU A 111 4.67 4.21 -10.77
CA GLU A 111 5.44 3.96 -11.98
C GLU A 111 4.83 2.86 -12.84
N LEU A 112 4.82 3.08 -14.17
CA LEU A 112 4.34 2.10 -15.12
C LEU A 112 5.34 0.94 -15.23
N ILE A 113 4.86 -0.29 -15.03
CA ILE A 113 5.61 -1.53 -15.27
C ILE A 113 5.24 -2.03 -16.66
N THR A 114 6.19 -2.04 -17.59
CA THR A 114 5.98 -2.49 -18.98
C THR A 114 6.43 -3.93 -19.19
N GLU A 115 7.22 -4.47 -18.27
CA GLU A 115 7.74 -5.82 -18.29
C GLU A 115 6.61 -6.87 -18.25
N ASP A 116 6.81 -8.01 -18.90
CA ASP A 116 5.80 -9.08 -18.95
C ASP A 116 5.60 -9.76 -17.59
N ASN A 117 6.57 -9.66 -16.68
CA ASN A 117 6.47 -10.24 -15.35
C ASN A 117 5.48 -9.45 -14.47
N ASN A 118 4.53 -10.16 -13.87
CA ASN A 118 3.53 -9.57 -12.98
C ASN A 118 4.09 -9.16 -11.60
N TYR A 119 5.25 -9.70 -11.21
CA TYR A 119 5.87 -9.44 -9.91
C TYR A 119 7.30 -8.95 -10.09
N ILE A 120 7.53 -7.71 -9.68
CA ILE A 120 8.83 -7.06 -9.80
C ILE A 120 9.51 -7.05 -8.44
N ASN A 121 10.74 -7.56 -8.36
CA ASN A 121 11.52 -7.52 -7.12
C ASN A 121 11.97 -6.07 -6.86
N TRP A 122 11.41 -5.45 -5.82
CA TRP A 122 11.66 -4.04 -5.52
C TRP A 122 13.13 -3.79 -5.18
N ASN A 123 13.74 -4.67 -4.37
CA ASN A 123 15.14 -4.51 -3.95
C ASN A 123 16.11 -4.59 -5.13
N TYR A 124 15.82 -5.46 -6.11
CA TYR A 124 16.61 -5.61 -7.32
C TYR A 124 16.48 -4.39 -8.24
N GLU A 125 15.27 -3.92 -8.50
CA GLU A 125 15.05 -2.76 -9.35
C GLU A 125 15.59 -1.47 -8.74
N ARG A 126 15.52 -1.33 -7.41
CA ARG A 126 16.14 -0.21 -6.70
C ARG A 126 17.65 -0.12 -6.94
N LYS A 127 18.35 -1.27 -6.98
CA LYS A 127 19.80 -1.33 -7.27
C LYS A 127 20.12 -0.92 -8.71
N LYS A 128 19.19 -1.06 -9.65
CA LYS A 128 19.32 -0.58 -11.03
C LYS A 128 19.05 0.92 -11.18
N GLY A 129 18.61 1.60 -10.12
CA GLY A 129 18.23 3.01 -10.15
C GLY A 129 16.75 3.26 -10.46
N ASN A 130 15.97 2.20 -10.71
CA ASN A 130 14.52 2.31 -10.84
C ASN A 130 13.90 2.66 -9.48
N LYS A 131 12.84 3.46 -9.51
CA LYS A 131 12.15 3.93 -8.31
C LYS A 131 10.72 3.46 -8.41
N PHE A 132 10.30 2.59 -7.48
CA PHE A 132 8.88 2.36 -7.21
C PHE A 132 8.56 3.05 -5.91
N THR A 133 7.63 4.00 -5.96
CA THR A 133 7.32 4.86 -4.82
C THR A 133 5.89 4.68 -4.32
N GLY A 134 5.72 4.91 -3.03
CA GLY A 134 4.42 4.95 -2.34
C GLY A 134 4.17 3.77 -1.41
N ALA A 135 3.91 4.07 -0.14
CA ALA A 135 3.38 3.13 0.86
C ALA A 135 1.83 3.16 0.93
N VAL A 136 1.19 3.58 -0.16
CA VAL A 136 -0.26 3.82 -0.27
C VAL A 136 -1.09 2.59 0.05
N CYS A 137 -0.69 1.42 -0.48
CA CYS A 137 -1.38 0.16 -0.21
C CYS A 137 -0.46 -1.04 -0.47
N TYR A 138 -0.26 -1.85 0.56
CA TYR A 138 0.57 -3.04 0.49
C TYR A 138 0.03 -4.17 1.37
N ILE A 139 0.45 -5.38 1.04
CA ILE A 139 0.20 -6.59 1.81
C ILE A 139 1.47 -6.95 2.55
N ILE A 140 1.36 -7.27 3.84
CA ILE A 140 2.46 -7.72 4.67
C ILE A 140 2.18 -9.14 5.17
N SER A 141 3.17 -10.01 5.05
CA SER A 141 3.08 -11.37 5.61
C SER A 141 3.35 -11.37 7.12
N LYS A 142 2.89 -12.41 7.83
CA LYS A 142 3.13 -12.56 9.26
C LYS A 142 4.63 -12.52 9.60
N LYS A 143 5.45 -13.16 8.76
CA LYS A 143 6.92 -13.14 8.84
C LYS A 143 7.50 -11.75 8.55
N GLY A 144 6.93 -11.03 7.59
CA GLY A 144 7.31 -9.67 7.25
C GLY A 144 7.20 -8.70 8.43
N ILE A 145 6.16 -8.83 9.26
CA ILE A 145 5.98 -8.01 10.48
C ILE A 145 7.21 -8.09 11.38
N THR A 146 7.64 -9.30 11.72
CA THR A 146 8.82 -9.50 12.58
C THR A 146 10.11 -9.03 11.90
N ASN A 147 10.24 -9.26 10.59
CA ASN A 147 11.44 -8.89 9.85
C ASN A 147 11.65 -7.38 9.79
N ILE A 148 10.58 -6.59 9.64
CA ILE A 148 10.65 -5.12 9.62
C ILE A 148 10.95 -4.58 11.02
N LEU A 149 10.24 -5.05 12.04
CA LEU A 149 10.36 -4.50 13.40
C LEU A 149 11.71 -4.78 14.07
N ASN A 150 12.44 -5.79 13.59
CA ASN A 150 13.81 -6.08 14.07
C ASN A 150 14.88 -5.18 13.44
N LYS A 151 14.53 -4.23 12.57
CA LYS A 151 15.49 -3.37 11.87
C LYS A 151 15.77 -2.09 12.65
N ASN A 152 17.03 -1.86 12.96
CA ASN A 152 17.53 -0.64 13.58
C ASN A 152 18.20 0.25 12.54
N GLU A 153 17.43 0.74 11.56
CA GLU A 153 17.89 1.72 10.59
C GLU A 153 17.31 3.11 10.87
N SER A 154 18.00 4.15 10.41
CA SER A 154 17.49 5.52 10.47
C SER A 154 16.18 5.66 9.70
N PHE A 155 15.24 6.43 10.25
CA PHE A 155 13.98 6.72 9.58
C PHE A 155 14.22 7.49 8.27
N GLU A 156 13.82 6.87 7.17
CA GLU A 156 13.74 7.46 5.82
C GLU A 156 12.26 7.64 5.44
N GLU A 157 11.97 7.92 4.16
CA GLU A 157 10.62 7.84 3.59
C GLU A 157 10.03 6.43 3.77
N ALA A 158 8.71 6.34 3.98
CA ALA A 158 8.07 5.11 4.45
C ALA A 158 8.25 3.93 3.50
N ASP A 159 8.02 4.14 2.20
CA ASP A 159 8.23 3.13 1.17
C ASP A 159 9.69 2.66 1.11
N ILE A 160 10.64 3.58 1.15
CA ILE A 160 12.07 3.23 1.15
C ILE A 160 12.41 2.43 2.40
N TYR A 161 12.04 2.91 3.59
CA TYR A 161 12.33 2.25 4.86
C TYR A 161 11.72 0.84 4.90
N LEU A 162 10.45 0.71 4.53
CA LEU A 162 9.74 -0.56 4.58
C LEU A 162 10.31 -1.55 3.55
N TYR A 163 10.44 -1.14 2.29
CA TYR A 163 10.71 -2.08 1.19
C TYR A 163 12.19 -2.45 1.09
N LYS A 164 13.12 -1.54 1.43
CA LYS A 164 14.57 -1.86 1.34
C LYS A 164 15.02 -2.94 2.33
N ASN A 165 14.29 -3.06 3.42
CA ASN A 165 14.73 -3.81 4.60
C ASN A 165 14.32 -5.29 4.60
N VAL A 166 13.41 -5.68 3.72
CA VAL A 166 12.80 -7.02 3.68
C VAL A 166 12.62 -7.51 2.24
N LYS A 167 12.16 -8.75 2.05
CA LYS A 167 11.84 -9.28 0.72
C LYS A 167 10.60 -8.56 0.18
N SER A 168 10.80 -7.60 -0.73
CA SER A 168 9.73 -6.78 -1.25
C SER A 168 9.50 -6.97 -2.75
N TYR A 169 8.24 -7.14 -3.11
CA TYR A 169 7.78 -7.23 -4.49
C TYR A 169 6.72 -6.17 -4.78
N VAL A 170 6.62 -5.78 -6.05
CA VAL A 170 5.59 -4.87 -6.56
C VAL A 170 4.74 -5.65 -7.56
N TYR A 171 3.43 -5.60 -7.37
CA TYR A 171 2.49 -6.16 -8.34
C TYR A 171 2.30 -5.20 -9.53
N LYS A 172 2.32 -5.77 -10.74
CA LYS A 172 2.26 -5.04 -12.01
C LYS A 172 1.01 -4.17 -12.16
N TYR A 173 -0.11 -4.55 -11.56
CA TYR A 173 -1.34 -3.77 -11.62
C TYR A 173 -1.66 -3.15 -10.26
N ASN A 174 -2.13 -1.91 -10.26
CA ASN A 174 -2.63 -1.29 -9.04
C ASN A 174 -4.02 -1.83 -8.74
N ILE A 175 -4.19 -2.37 -7.53
CA ILE A 175 -5.47 -2.87 -7.03
C ILE A 175 -6.35 -1.72 -6.55
N VAL A 176 -5.73 -0.63 -6.10
CA VAL A 176 -6.40 0.58 -5.65
C VAL A 176 -5.99 1.79 -6.48
N SER A 177 -6.89 2.75 -6.61
CA SER A 177 -6.58 4.13 -6.97
C SER A 177 -6.57 5.01 -5.71
N THR A 178 -6.28 6.30 -5.87
CA THR A 178 -6.30 7.29 -4.79
C THR A 178 -7.28 8.42 -5.10
N LEU A 179 -7.86 9.04 -4.08
CA LEU A 179 -8.67 10.24 -4.26
C LEU A 179 -7.84 11.33 -4.96
N ASN A 180 -8.42 11.94 -6.00
CA ASN A 180 -7.78 13.04 -6.73
C ASN A 180 -7.84 14.39 -5.99
N THR A 181 -8.22 14.37 -4.72
CA THR A 181 -8.28 15.51 -3.79
C THR A 181 -6.91 15.76 -3.16
N ASP A 182 -6.64 16.98 -2.73
CA ASP A 182 -5.31 17.43 -2.28
C ASP A 182 -4.53 16.39 -1.43
N SER A 183 -3.29 16.10 -1.84
CA SER A 183 -2.34 15.39 -1.01
C SER A 183 -1.97 16.33 0.13
N THR A 184 -2.11 15.85 1.36
CA THR A 184 -1.69 16.58 2.56
C THR A 184 -0.17 16.77 2.64
N LEU A 185 0.59 16.09 1.76
CA LEU A 185 2.05 16.14 1.71
C LEU A 185 2.59 17.10 0.65
N HIS A 186 2.16 17.01 -0.63
CA HIS A 186 2.67 17.91 -1.67
C HIS A 186 1.88 17.84 -2.99
N ARG A 187 1.71 18.99 -3.68
CA ARG A 187 1.06 19.07 -5.02
C ARG A 187 1.75 18.22 -6.10
N TYR A 188 3.04 17.93 -5.95
CA TYR A 188 3.77 17.05 -6.87
C TYR A 188 3.22 15.62 -6.87
N PHE A 189 2.84 15.08 -5.70
CA PHE A 189 2.31 13.73 -5.59
C PHE A 189 0.98 13.57 -6.32
N LEU A 190 0.13 14.61 -6.32
CA LEU A 190 -1.12 14.61 -7.10
C LEU A 190 -0.91 14.35 -8.59
N ARG A 191 0.13 14.94 -9.17
CA ARG A 191 0.46 14.71 -10.59
C ARG A 191 0.88 13.27 -10.83
N LEU A 192 1.70 12.71 -9.94
CA LEU A 192 2.14 11.31 -10.02
C LEU A 192 0.95 10.35 -9.90
N TYR A 193 0.05 10.58 -8.96
CA TYR A 193 -1.15 9.75 -8.77
C TYR A 193 -2.04 9.74 -10.01
N ARG A 194 -2.30 10.91 -10.62
CA ARG A 194 -3.10 10.99 -11.85
C ARG A 194 -2.47 10.24 -13.02
N ILE A 195 -1.15 10.36 -13.18
CA ILE A 195 -0.43 9.63 -14.23
C ILE A 195 -0.49 8.13 -13.97
N SER A 196 -0.26 7.70 -12.72
CA SER A 196 -0.34 6.29 -12.32
C SER A 196 -1.72 5.70 -12.59
N GLN A 197 -2.79 6.38 -12.17
CA GLN A 197 -4.18 5.94 -12.38
C GLN A 197 -4.50 5.80 -13.87
N LYS A 198 -4.12 6.79 -14.69
CA LYS A 198 -4.34 6.74 -16.14
C LYS A 198 -3.61 5.54 -16.77
N ASN A 199 -2.32 5.38 -16.46
CA ASN A 199 -1.49 4.31 -16.99
C ASN A 199 -2.03 2.94 -16.57
N ASN A 200 -2.42 2.78 -15.30
CA ASN A 200 -2.99 1.55 -14.79
C ASN A 200 -4.29 1.19 -15.52
N LEU A 201 -5.20 2.16 -15.70
CA LEU A 201 -6.47 1.93 -16.40
C LEU A 201 -6.24 1.51 -17.86
N GLU A 202 -5.26 2.09 -18.56
CA GLU A 202 -4.90 1.67 -19.92
C GLU A 202 -4.37 0.22 -19.94
N GLN A 203 -3.62 -0.21 -18.93
CA GLN A 203 -3.17 -1.61 -18.81
C GLN A 203 -4.32 -2.57 -18.52
N LEU A 204 -5.24 -2.20 -17.62
CA LEU A 204 -6.41 -3.02 -17.27
C LEU A 204 -7.36 -3.21 -18.46
N LYS A 205 -7.55 -2.16 -19.28
CA LYS A 205 -8.35 -2.25 -20.51
C LYS A 205 -7.80 -3.28 -21.49
N LYS A 206 -6.48 -3.42 -21.59
CA LYS A 206 -5.84 -4.43 -22.44
C LYS A 206 -6.09 -5.86 -21.95
N LEU A 207 -6.17 -6.06 -20.63
CA LEU A 207 -6.51 -7.37 -20.05
C LEU A 207 -7.97 -7.77 -20.31
N SER A 208 -8.88 -6.80 -20.44
CA SER A 208 -10.32 -7.02 -20.57
C SER A 208 -10.77 -7.37 -22.00
N ILE A 209 -9.85 -7.28 -22.97
CA ILE A 209 -10.09 -7.52 -24.41
C ILE A 209 -9.57 -8.90 -24.84
N CYS A 210 -8.88 -9.62 -23.94
CA CYS A 210 -8.42 -10.99 -24.12
C CYS A 210 -9.35 -11.97 -23.40
#